data_AF-A0A0A9X4Z1-F1
#
_entry.id   AF-A0A0A9X4Z1-F1
#
_cell.length_a   1.000
_cell.length_b   1.000
_cell.length_c   1.000
_cell.angle_alpha   90.00
_cell.angle_beta   90.00
_cell.angle_gamma   90.00
#
_symmetry.space_group_name_H-M   'P 1'
#
loop_
_entity.id
_entity.type
_entity.pdbx_description
1 polymer ?
#
loop_
_entity_poly.entity_id
_entity_poly.type
_entity_poly.pdbx_seq_one_letter_code
_entity_poly.pdbx_strand_id
1 'polypeptide(L)'
;LYVRCRDQFRETGAMEPFETPENIVEVPVNEDFSVFGTDRINELKLELSSSGVIEASKFTEGFVIRVIETYKQGIFHLPLKYVFMVLQHVLDLLKEQENVVHIDITHNQSLTVVGDIRGNFHNLMSIFNQNKSPQFGRPYLFNGNIIGDYKMSLPCIVIILCMKILFPEDVFINRGSEECLEKCETNGFENEVLTVYDEEVMKGFTEVFNWLPLAHVLNNSVLIVHGGIFEKDNTTLADILRVERWFQPPDTGLMCDILHSDPRNRRGISKKGRQRGVWFGPDCTHHFCRANCLDYIVRSHQMPNLMGYEAQTYRYCITVNSSSQHATYLKIPGETTTYYVKHGRKETKIPKNCSCWIMCNCRENKEKEDDTLNEYATLKLDLLPVPSEPSMKSLSIPSSSRSITKSKSGNLNKVNSSASQGKRSKSFKKCRSHESSRSILCTEIDREANKSTSFHLVRAAQSSRSA
;
A
#
# COMPACT_ATOMS: atom_id res chain seq x y z
N LEU A 1 37.03 -10.30 -1.63
CA LEU A 1 37.18 -9.40 -2.80
C LEU A 1 36.55 -8.04 -2.56
N TYR A 2 35.27 -7.95 -2.17
CA TYR A 2 34.51 -6.69 -1.95
C TYR A 2 35.31 -5.53 -1.31
N VAL A 3 35.98 -5.75 -0.17
CA VAL A 3 36.79 -4.73 0.51
C VAL A 3 37.94 -4.18 -0.36
N ARG A 4 38.60 -5.02 -1.17
CA ARG A 4 39.67 -4.56 -2.10
C ARG A 4 39.13 -3.72 -3.27
N CYS A 5 37.91 -3.99 -3.73
CA CYS A 5 37.29 -3.21 -4.81
C CYS A 5 36.83 -1.83 -4.33
N ARG A 6 36.34 -1.73 -3.08
CA ARG A 6 35.92 -0.46 -2.47
C ARG A 6 37.07 0.55 -2.40
N ASP A 7 38.25 0.08 -2.01
CA ASP A 7 39.38 0.98 -1.72
C ASP A 7 40.09 1.43 -3.02
N GLN A 8 40.13 0.59 -4.07
CA GLN A 8 40.62 0.98 -5.41
C GLN A 8 39.80 2.08 -6.08
N PHE A 9 38.48 2.15 -5.83
CA PHE A 9 37.59 3.14 -6.45
C PHE A 9 37.83 4.58 -5.97
N ARG A 10 38.59 4.79 -4.89
CA ARG A 10 38.95 6.12 -4.38
C ARG A 10 40.26 6.67 -4.96
N GLU A 11 41.12 5.83 -5.54
CA GLU A 11 42.46 6.24 -6.00
C GLU A 11 42.51 6.63 -7.48
N THR A 12 41.55 6.16 -8.30
CA THR A 12 41.50 6.49 -9.74
C THR A 12 40.59 7.70 -10.01
N GLY A 13 41.11 8.90 -9.74
CA GLY A 13 40.44 10.17 -10.00
C GLY A 13 40.30 10.50 -11.50
N ALA A 14 39.46 9.75 -12.22
CA ALA A 14 39.21 9.92 -13.64
C ALA A 14 37.69 9.88 -13.95
N MET A 15 37.05 11.04 -13.88
CA MET A 15 35.87 11.32 -14.71
C MET A 15 36.28 12.34 -15.77
N GLU A 16 36.10 12.00 -17.05
CA GLU A 16 35.97 13.05 -18.07
C GLU A 16 34.59 13.70 -17.95
N PRO A 17 34.46 15.01 -18.22
CA PRO A 17 33.19 15.70 -18.07
C PRO A 17 32.22 15.28 -19.19
N PHE A 18 31.11 14.65 -18.80
CA PHE A 18 30.03 14.30 -19.72
C PHE A 18 29.19 15.54 -20.06
N GLU A 19 28.90 15.75 -21.33
CA GLU A 19 28.11 16.88 -21.81
C GLU A 19 26.69 16.85 -21.24
N THR A 20 26.24 17.97 -20.67
CA THR A 20 24.90 18.12 -20.09
C THR A 20 23.84 18.24 -21.20
N PRO A 21 22.76 17.46 -21.18
CA PRO A 21 21.65 17.66 -22.11
C PRO A 21 20.98 19.01 -21.88
N GLU A 22 20.95 19.85 -22.92
CA GLU A 22 20.15 21.07 -22.95
C GLU A 22 18.66 20.71 -22.90
N ASN A 23 18.08 20.76 -21.69
CA ASN A 23 16.67 21.02 -21.34
C ASN A 23 16.41 20.53 -19.90
N ILE A 24 17.15 21.10 -18.93
CA ILE A 24 16.70 21.06 -17.53
C ILE A 24 15.57 22.07 -17.43
N VAL A 25 14.33 21.60 -17.27
CA VAL A 25 13.26 22.45 -16.75
C VAL A 25 13.64 22.74 -15.31
N GLU A 26 14.04 23.99 -15.03
CA GLU A 26 14.26 24.47 -13.67
C GLU A 26 12.94 24.39 -12.90
N VAL A 27 12.75 23.28 -12.19
CA VAL A 27 11.72 23.20 -11.14
C VAL A 27 12.16 24.20 -10.07
N PRO A 28 11.32 25.19 -9.71
CA PRO A 28 11.71 26.18 -8.73
C PRO A 28 12.01 25.48 -7.40
N VAL A 29 13.26 25.58 -6.95
CA VAL A 29 13.67 25.15 -5.62
C VAL A 29 12.99 26.10 -4.64
N ASN A 30 11.88 25.67 -4.06
CA ASN A 30 11.29 26.38 -2.93
C ASN A 30 12.28 26.32 -1.77
N GLU A 31 12.86 27.47 -1.44
CA GLU A 31 13.71 27.64 -0.26
C GLU A 31 12.95 27.24 1.02
N ASP A 32 13.69 26.75 2.02
CA ASP A 32 13.19 26.02 3.18
C ASP A 32 11.98 26.69 3.89
N PHE A 33 10.79 26.15 3.62
CA PHE A 33 9.59 26.30 4.47
C PHE A 33 9.23 24.95 5.12
N SER A 34 10.21 24.36 5.82
CA SER A 34 9.92 23.36 6.85
C SER A 34 8.93 23.98 7.83
N VAL A 35 7.76 23.36 7.99
CA VAL A 35 6.75 23.85 8.95
C VAL A 35 7.22 23.63 10.39
N PHE A 36 8.17 22.72 10.57
CA PHE A 36 8.77 22.41 11.84
C PHE A 36 10.00 23.26 12.08
N GLY A 37 9.90 24.13 13.09
CA GLY A 37 11.01 24.79 13.75
C GLY A 37 10.87 24.62 15.27
N THR A 38 12.00 24.47 15.98
CA THR A 38 12.01 24.21 17.44
C THR A 38 11.22 25.23 18.25
N ASP A 39 11.20 26.48 17.81
CA ASP A 39 10.52 27.59 18.49
C ASP A 39 8.99 27.40 18.49
N ARG A 40 8.42 26.91 17.38
CA ARG A 40 6.98 26.68 17.23
C ARG A 40 6.45 25.65 18.23
N ILE A 41 7.17 24.55 18.43
CA ILE A 41 6.79 23.50 19.40
C ILE A 41 6.90 24.03 20.84
N ASN A 42 7.81 24.96 21.11
CA ASN A 42 7.96 25.59 22.42
C ASN A 42 6.83 26.58 22.74
N GLU A 43 6.32 27.32 21.74
CA GLU A 43 5.15 28.21 21.86
C GLU A 43 3.86 27.46 22.19
N LEU A 44 3.65 26.26 21.63
CA LEU A 44 2.45 25.48 21.84
C LEU A 44 2.30 25.07 23.32
N LYS A 45 1.20 25.46 23.94
CA LYS A 45 0.87 25.07 25.32
C LYS A 45 0.49 23.59 25.38
N LEU A 46 0.83 22.94 26.49
CA LEU A 46 0.33 21.61 26.80
C LEU A 46 -1.12 21.71 27.26
N GLU A 47 -2.05 21.41 26.36
CA GLU A 47 -3.44 21.18 26.74
C GLU A 47 -3.56 19.84 27.45
N LEU A 48 -3.81 19.91 28.76
CA LEU A 48 -4.17 18.75 29.57
C LEU A 48 -5.55 18.26 29.12
N SER A 49 -5.59 17.21 28.31
CA SER A 49 -6.84 16.52 28.04
C SER A 49 -7.43 15.99 29.35
N SER A 50 -8.73 16.15 29.52
CA SER A 50 -9.47 15.65 30.70
C SER A 50 -9.45 14.12 30.85
N SER A 51 -8.87 13.40 29.88
CA SER A 51 -8.56 11.97 29.92
C SER A 51 -7.29 11.58 30.69
N GLY A 52 -6.43 12.55 31.05
CA GLY A 52 -5.32 12.33 31.99
C GLY A 52 -3.99 11.87 31.37
N VAL A 53 -2.98 12.75 31.51
CA VAL A 53 -1.53 12.45 31.54
C VAL A 53 -0.97 11.69 30.34
N ILE A 54 -0.71 12.45 29.27
CA ILE A 54 0.51 12.23 28.48
C ILE A 54 1.61 13.07 29.13
N GLU A 55 2.74 12.46 29.49
CA GLU A 55 3.96 13.21 29.86
C GLU A 55 4.78 13.44 28.59
N ALA A 56 5.03 14.70 28.25
CA ALA A 56 5.53 15.07 26.93
C ALA A 56 7.02 14.82 26.70
N SER A 57 7.80 14.53 27.72
CA SER A 57 9.27 14.54 27.61
C SER A 57 9.86 13.35 26.86
N LYS A 58 9.13 12.23 26.71
CA LYS A 58 9.60 11.03 26.00
C LYS A 58 8.45 10.26 25.35
N PHE A 59 8.59 9.93 24.06
CA PHE A 59 7.78 8.90 23.41
C PHE A 59 8.11 7.54 24.06
N THR A 60 7.13 6.98 24.78
CA THR A 60 7.28 5.73 25.53
C THR A 60 6.23 4.71 25.08
N GLU A 61 6.46 3.42 25.34
CA GLU A 61 5.47 2.37 25.08
C GLU A 61 4.12 2.70 25.76
N GLY A 62 4.16 3.17 27.01
CA GLY A 62 2.96 3.62 27.73
C GLY A 62 2.24 4.80 27.06
N PHE A 63 2.95 5.71 26.40
CA PHE A 63 2.32 6.76 25.59
C PHE A 63 1.58 6.15 24.40
N VAL A 64 2.23 5.30 23.60
CA VAL A 64 1.62 4.72 22.40
C VAL A 64 0.42 3.82 22.74
N ILE A 65 0.49 3.09 23.86
CA ILE A 65 -0.67 2.34 24.40
C ILE A 65 -1.84 3.29 24.69
N ARG A 66 -1.61 4.42 25.39
CA ARG A 66 -2.66 5.41 25.69
C ARG A 66 -3.25 6.04 24.42
N VAL A 67 -2.44 6.30 23.38
CA VAL A 67 -2.94 6.75 22.07
C VAL A 67 -3.89 5.72 21.45
N ILE A 68 -3.47 4.44 21.40
CA ILE A 68 -4.29 3.35 20.85
C ILE A 68 -5.59 3.17 21.65
N GLU A 69 -5.56 3.28 22.97
CA GLU A 69 -6.74 3.18 23.84
C GLU A 69 -7.70 4.36 23.64
N THR A 70 -7.17 5.58 23.56
CA THR A 70 -7.94 6.81 23.29
C THR A 70 -8.65 6.71 21.93
N TYR A 71 -7.98 6.19 20.91
CA TYR A 71 -8.55 6.02 19.57
C TYR A 71 -9.62 4.91 19.55
N LYS A 72 -9.42 3.82 20.32
CA LYS A 72 -10.44 2.77 20.52
C LYS A 72 -11.69 3.27 21.27
N GLN A 73 -11.58 4.35 22.04
CA GLN A 73 -12.70 5.01 22.71
C GLN A 73 -13.44 6.02 21.81
N GLY A 74 -13.00 6.22 20.56
CA GLY A 74 -13.62 7.13 19.59
C GLY A 74 -13.06 8.56 19.59
N ILE A 75 -12.00 8.83 20.36
CA ILE A 75 -11.31 10.12 20.37
C ILE A 75 -10.15 10.01 19.37
N PHE A 76 -10.39 10.34 18.11
CA PHE A 76 -9.49 10.04 16.99
C PHE A 76 -8.34 11.04 16.76
N HIS A 77 -7.89 11.73 17.81
CA HIS A 77 -6.87 12.78 17.72
C HIS A 77 -6.01 12.90 18.98
N LEU A 78 -4.85 13.54 18.83
CA LEU A 78 -3.98 13.97 19.93
C LEU A 78 -4.16 15.48 20.15
N PRO A 79 -3.83 16.02 21.34
CA PRO A 79 -3.63 17.46 21.48
C PRO A 79 -2.58 18.01 20.50
N LEU A 80 -2.79 19.22 19.99
CA LEU A 80 -2.03 19.81 18.88
C LEU A 80 -0.50 19.72 19.05
N LYS A 81 0.00 20.03 20.25
CA LYS A 81 1.44 19.92 20.56
C LYS A 81 2.01 18.52 20.30
N TYR A 82 1.25 17.46 20.61
CA TYR A 82 1.73 16.09 20.43
C TYR A 82 1.79 15.66 18.97
N VAL A 83 0.83 16.07 18.12
CA VAL A 83 0.93 15.75 16.69
C VAL A 83 2.12 16.48 16.05
N PHE A 84 2.37 17.75 16.38
CA PHE A 84 3.58 18.45 15.95
C PHE A 84 4.87 17.77 16.42
N MET A 85 4.93 17.34 17.69
CA MET A 85 6.09 16.60 18.20
C MET A 85 6.29 15.27 17.47
N VAL A 86 5.23 14.51 17.19
CA VAL A 86 5.31 13.25 16.43
C VAL A 86 5.87 13.51 15.03
N LEU A 87 5.35 14.52 14.34
CA LEU A 87 5.75 14.82 12.96
C LEU A 87 7.21 15.29 12.88
N GLN A 88 7.65 16.21 13.75
CA GLN A 88 9.06 16.65 13.82
C GLN A 88 10.00 15.46 14.08
N HIS A 89 9.76 14.65 15.13
CA HIS A 89 10.67 13.56 15.48
C HIS A 89 10.73 12.47 14.40
N VAL A 90 9.61 12.19 13.71
CA VAL A 90 9.63 11.30 12.54
C VAL A 90 10.39 11.93 11.39
N LEU A 91 10.16 13.21 11.09
CA LEU A 91 10.81 13.90 9.99
C LEU A 91 12.33 13.89 10.14
N ASP A 92 12.84 14.14 11.35
CA ASP A 92 14.27 14.10 11.66
C ASP A 92 14.85 12.69 11.39
N LEU A 93 14.17 11.64 11.89
CA LEU A 93 14.54 10.25 11.62
C LEU A 93 14.51 9.90 10.11
N LEU A 94 13.50 10.37 9.37
CA LEU A 94 13.35 10.08 7.94
C LEU A 94 14.33 10.85 7.06
N LYS A 95 14.81 12.03 7.50
CA LYS A 95 15.86 12.82 6.83
C LYS A 95 17.22 12.12 6.88
N GLU A 96 17.49 11.32 7.93
CA GLU A 96 18.70 10.49 8.03
C GLU A 96 18.64 9.18 7.23
N GLN A 97 17.46 8.71 6.82
CA GLN A 97 17.33 7.44 6.10
C GLN A 97 17.66 7.55 4.60
N GLU A 98 18.24 6.48 4.04
CA GLU A 98 18.43 6.32 2.60
C GLU A 98 17.12 5.92 1.88
N ASN A 99 17.08 6.02 0.54
CA ASN A 99 15.92 5.56 -0.23
C ASN A 99 15.75 4.04 -0.26
N VAL A 100 16.84 3.29 -0.05
CA VAL A 100 16.89 1.83 -0.03
C VAL A 100 17.41 1.41 1.35
N VAL A 101 16.50 1.21 2.30
CA VAL A 101 16.88 0.87 3.68
C VAL A 101 17.12 -0.63 3.80
N HIS A 102 18.32 -1.02 4.23
CA HIS A 102 18.64 -2.42 4.48
C HIS A 102 18.09 -2.85 5.85
N ILE A 103 17.42 -4.01 5.89
CA ILE A 103 16.91 -4.64 7.11
C ILE A 103 17.63 -5.97 7.28
N ASP A 104 18.46 -6.09 8.31
CA ASP A 104 19.14 -7.35 8.65
C ASP A 104 18.52 -7.96 9.92
N ILE A 105 17.89 -9.14 9.78
CA ILE A 105 17.27 -9.89 10.88
C ILE A 105 17.88 -11.30 11.01
N THR A 106 17.94 -11.80 12.24
CA THR A 106 18.45 -13.14 12.51
C THR A 106 17.48 -14.24 12.06
N HIS A 107 17.99 -15.47 11.91
CA HIS A 107 17.19 -16.66 11.54
C HIS A 107 16.03 -16.97 12.51
N ASN A 108 16.09 -16.49 13.75
CA ASN A 108 15.03 -16.65 14.77
C ASN A 108 13.99 -15.51 14.75
N GLN A 109 14.17 -14.50 13.91
CA GLN A 109 13.25 -13.38 13.74
C GLN A 109 12.46 -13.51 12.43
N SER A 110 11.35 -12.77 12.35
CA SER A 110 10.58 -12.62 11.12
C SER A 110 10.13 -11.18 10.95
N LEU A 111 10.39 -10.60 9.78
CA LEU A 111 9.79 -9.32 9.37
C LEU A 111 8.30 -9.53 9.11
N THR A 112 7.46 -8.67 9.69
CA THR A 112 6.04 -8.61 9.36
C THR A 112 5.84 -7.54 8.29
N VAL A 113 5.41 -7.92 7.07
CA VAL A 113 5.10 -6.94 6.01
C VAL A 113 3.59 -6.73 5.95
N VAL A 114 3.18 -5.51 6.27
CA VAL A 114 1.81 -4.99 6.17
C VAL A 114 1.72 -4.21 4.87
N GLY A 115 0.75 -4.54 4.02
CA GLY A 115 0.49 -3.78 2.79
C GLY A 115 -0.40 -2.57 3.04
N ASP A 116 -1.07 -2.10 1.97
CA ASP A 116 -2.10 -1.06 2.02
C ASP A 116 -3.02 -1.20 3.24
N ILE A 117 -3.12 -0.16 4.06
CA ILE A 117 -4.12 -0.04 5.14
C ILE A 117 -5.26 0.87 4.68
N ARG A 118 -4.95 1.92 3.91
CA ARG A 118 -5.87 2.91 3.33
C ARG A 118 -6.79 3.59 4.35
N GLY A 119 -6.35 3.71 5.60
CA GLY A 119 -7.15 4.21 6.73
C GLY A 119 -8.07 3.17 7.39
N ASN A 120 -7.93 1.87 7.10
CA ASN A 120 -8.71 0.82 7.79
C ASN A 120 -8.17 0.54 9.21
N PHE A 121 -8.52 1.41 10.16
CA PHE A 121 -8.12 1.31 11.57
C PHE A 121 -8.50 -0.02 12.23
N HIS A 122 -9.66 -0.59 11.90
CA HIS A 122 -10.07 -1.89 12.42
C HIS A 122 -9.09 -3.00 12.01
N ASN A 123 -8.63 -3.00 10.75
CA ASN A 123 -7.65 -3.97 10.28
C ASN A 123 -6.28 -3.77 10.94
N LEU A 124 -5.81 -2.53 11.09
CA LEU A 124 -4.55 -2.24 11.80
C LEU A 124 -4.59 -2.80 13.24
N MET A 125 -5.69 -2.57 13.96
CA MET A 125 -5.89 -3.13 15.30
C MET A 125 -6.01 -4.66 15.29
N SER A 126 -6.63 -5.25 14.25
CA SER A 126 -6.72 -6.70 14.07
C SER A 126 -5.34 -7.34 13.88
N ILE A 127 -4.47 -6.74 13.05
CA ILE A 127 -3.08 -7.18 12.83
C ILE A 127 -2.32 -7.13 14.16
N PHE A 128 -2.39 -6.01 14.90
CA PHE A 128 -1.73 -5.89 16.20
C PHE A 128 -2.28 -6.87 17.24
N ASN A 129 -3.57 -7.21 17.22
CA ASN A 129 -4.12 -8.22 18.13
C ASN A 129 -3.64 -9.64 17.78
N GLN A 130 -3.60 -9.99 16.49
CA GLN A 130 -3.21 -11.31 15.99
C GLN A 130 -1.70 -11.58 16.11
N ASN A 131 -0.88 -10.60 15.73
CA ASN A 131 0.58 -10.74 15.64
C ASN A 131 1.35 -10.11 16.81
N LYS A 132 0.63 -9.41 17.71
CA LYS A 132 1.17 -8.43 18.67
C LYS A 132 1.74 -7.19 17.97
N SER A 133 1.56 -6.01 18.56
CA SER A 133 2.07 -4.74 18.04
C SER A 133 3.60 -4.78 17.84
N PRO A 134 4.18 -3.83 17.06
CA PRO A 134 5.63 -3.64 17.05
C PRO A 134 6.18 -3.50 18.46
N GLN A 135 7.36 -4.07 18.68
CA GLN A 135 8.18 -3.95 19.89
C GLN A 135 9.62 -4.32 19.53
N PHE A 136 10.57 -4.06 20.43
CA PHE A 136 11.97 -4.47 20.25
C PHE A 136 12.10 -5.95 19.82
N GLY A 137 12.79 -6.17 18.70
CA GLY A 137 13.04 -7.48 18.11
C GLY A 137 11.84 -8.11 17.36
N ARG A 138 10.71 -7.40 17.21
CA ARG A 138 9.57 -7.80 16.37
C ARG A 138 9.40 -6.79 15.23
N PRO A 139 10.17 -6.93 14.14
CA PRO A 139 10.17 -5.94 13.09
C PRO A 139 8.89 -5.97 12.22
N TYR A 140 8.46 -4.79 11.81
CA TYR A 140 7.31 -4.48 10.98
C TYR A 140 7.70 -3.53 9.85
N LEU A 141 7.25 -3.81 8.63
CA LEU A 141 7.29 -2.88 7.51
C LEU A 141 5.87 -2.57 7.05
N PHE A 142 5.52 -1.28 7.02
CA PHE A 142 4.27 -0.76 6.44
C PHE A 142 4.55 -0.28 5.01
N ASN A 143 4.02 -1.01 4.02
CA ASN A 143 4.46 -0.91 2.63
C ASN A 143 3.66 0.10 1.80
N GLY A 144 3.58 1.35 2.29
CA GLY A 144 2.82 2.44 1.65
C GLY A 144 1.30 2.29 1.72
N ASN A 145 0.59 3.32 1.28
CA ASN A 145 -0.87 3.45 1.33
C ASN A 145 -1.40 3.14 2.74
N ILE A 146 -0.80 3.78 3.74
CA ILE A 146 -1.31 3.83 5.11
C ILE A 146 -2.57 4.68 5.14
N ILE A 147 -2.53 5.85 4.47
CA ILE A 147 -3.70 6.69 4.23
C ILE A 147 -4.44 6.25 2.95
N GLY A 148 -5.70 6.64 2.82
CA GLY A 148 -6.52 6.31 1.65
C GLY A 148 -8.00 6.61 1.87
N ASP A 149 -8.83 5.78 1.24
CA ASP A 149 -10.28 5.96 1.08
C ASP A 149 -11.15 5.50 2.27
N TYR A 150 -10.58 4.83 3.27
CA TYR A 150 -11.28 4.58 4.54
C TYR A 150 -11.08 5.76 5.50
N LYS A 151 -12.20 6.25 6.07
CA LYS A 151 -12.31 7.49 6.88
C LYS A 151 -11.71 7.41 8.30
N MET A 152 -10.58 6.73 8.47
CA MET A 152 -9.78 6.67 9.69
C MET A 152 -8.28 6.67 9.36
N SER A 153 -7.88 7.42 8.32
CA SER A 153 -6.49 7.57 7.88
C SER A 153 -5.61 8.22 8.95
N LEU A 154 -6.07 9.31 9.57
CA LEU A 154 -5.36 10.06 10.62
C LEU A 154 -5.05 9.18 11.86
N PRO A 155 -6.00 8.41 12.43
CA PRO A 155 -5.70 7.42 13.45
C PRO A 155 -4.62 6.39 13.08
N CYS A 156 -4.67 5.88 11.84
CA CYS A 156 -3.71 4.86 11.38
C CYS A 156 -2.29 5.41 11.28
N ILE A 157 -2.12 6.53 10.58
CA ILE A 157 -0.79 7.12 10.36
C ILE A 157 -0.17 7.57 11.68
N VAL A 158 -0.91 8.26 12.57
CA VAL A 158 -0.36 8.74 13.85
C VAL A 158 0.16 7.59 14.73
N ILE A 159 -0.56 6.46 14.80
CA ILE A 159 -0.08 5.28 15.54
C ILE A 159 1.20 4.71 14.94
N ILE A 160 1.28 4.59 13.61
CA ILE A 160 2.45 4.04 12.91
C ILE A 160 3.66 4.98 13.08
N LEU A 161 3.46 6.30 13.00
CA LEU A 161 4.49 7.30 13.26
C LEU A 161 5.00 7.25 14.71
N CYS A 162 4.09 7.13 15.69
CA CYS A 162 4.48 6.95 17.10
C CYS A 162 5.31 5.67 17.31
N MET A 163 4.94 4.57 16.63
CA MET A 163 5.70 3.32 16.65
C MET A 163 7.06 3.45 15.96
N LYS A 164 7.19 4.25 14.89
CA LYS A 164 8.48 4.56 14.24
C LYS A 164 9.43 5.31 15.16
N ILE A 165 8.95 6.29 15.92
CA ILE A 165 9.77 7.02 16.90
C ILE A 165 10.23 6.09 18.03
N LEU A 166 9.33 5.24 18.53
CA LEU A 166 9.61 4.36 19.67
C LEU A 166 10.53 3.18 19.31
N PHE A 167 10.44 2.68 18.08
CA PHE A 167 11.17 1.51 17.60
C PHE A 167 11.78 1.76 16.20
N PRO A 168 12.74 2.70 16.06
CA PRO A 168 13.24 3.13 14.75
C PRO A 168 13.89 2.00 13.93
N GLU A 169 14.48 1.00 14.60
CA GLU A 169 15.15 -0.18 14.00
C GLU A 169 14.23 -1.41 13.83
N ASP A 170 13.00 -1.37 14.36
CA ASP A 170 12.02 -2.44 14.19
C ASP A 170 10.77 -1.97 13.41
N VAL A 171 10.59 -0.66 13.17
CA VAL A 171 9.46 -0.12 12.42
C VAL A 171 9.96 0.59 11.18
N PHE A 172 9.51 0.07 10.04
CA PHE A 172 9.90 0.48 8.70
C PHE A 172 8.67 0.94 7.92
N ILE A 173 8.83 1.96 7.08
CA ILE A 173 7.74 2.53 6.30
C ILE A 173 8.27 2.83 4.89
N ASN A 174 7.66 2.24 3.87
CA ASN A 174 7.82 2.69 2.49
C ASN A 174 6.77 3.77 2.19
N ARG A 175 7.13 4.73 1.34
CA ARG A 175 6.17 5.63 0.69
C ARG A 175 5.25 4.83 -0.24
N GLY A 176 3.96 5.10 -0.21
CA GLY A 176 3.00 4.60 -1.19
C GLY A 176 2.57 5.67 -2.20
N SER A 177 1.67 5.29 -3.11
CA SER A 177 1.09 6.21 -4.08
C SER A 177 0.08 7.19 -3.46
N GLU A 178 -0.49 6.83 -2.31
CA GLU A 178 -1.47 7.65 -1.58
C GLU A 178 -0.80 8.70 -0.67
N GLU A 179 0.47 8.51 -0.28
CA GLU A 179 1.27 9.48 0.48
C GLU A 179 1.82 10.62 -0.41
N CYS A 180 0.89 11.34 -1.06
CA CYS A 180 1.15 12.55 -1.85
C CYS A 180 -0.02 13.54 -1.72
N LEU A 181 0.23 14.83 -1.99
CA LEU A 181 -0.74 15.92 -1.77
C LEU A 181 -2.04 15.72 -2.56
N GLU A 182 -1.94 15.39 -3.85
CA GLU A 182 -3.08 15.09 -4.75
C GLU A 182 -4.03 14.04 -4.15
N LYS A 183 -3.48 13.02 -3.47
CA LYS A 183 -4.27 11.96 -2.83
C LYS A 183 -4.78 12.33 -1.44
N CYS A 184 -4.08 13.19 -0.71
CA CYS A 184 -4.58 13.76 0.54
C CYS A 184 -5.86 14.56 0.29
N GLU A 185 -5.86 15.42 -0.74
CA GLU A 185 -7.01 16.20 -1.22
C GLU A 185 -8.15 15.28 -1.71
N THR A 186 -7.86 14.41 -2.69
CA THR A 186 -8.90 13.66 -3.41
C THR A 186 -9.50 12.48 -2.65
N ASN A 187 -8.72 11.79 -1.80
CA ASN A 187 -9.21 10.66 -1.00
C ASN A 187 -9.60 11.05 0.44
N GLY A 188 -9.48 12.33 0.80
CA GLY A 188 -10.10 12.90 1.99
C GLY A 188 -9.28 12.88 3.28
N PHE A 189 -8.00 12.47 3.23
CA PHE A 189 -7.10 12.59 4.38
C PHE A 189 -6.88 14.05 4.80
N GLU A 190 -6.80 14.98 3.84
CA GLU A 190 -6.76 16.42 4.14
C GLU A 190 -8.00 16.85 4.93
N ASN A 191 -9.19 16.41 4.52
CA ASN A 191 -10.44 16.70 5.23
C ASN A 191 -10.44 16.09 6.65
N GLU A 192 -9.86 14.90 6.86
CA GLU A 192 -9.68 14.34 8.21
C GLU A 192 -8.78 15.24 9.08
N VAL A 193 -7.66 15.73 8.53
CA VAL A 193 -6.72 16.62 9.24
C VAL A 193 -7.35 17.98 9.53
N LEU A 194 -7.94 18.66 8.54
CA LEU A 194 -8.53 19.99 8.68
C LEU A 194 -9.80 20.03 9.55
N THR A 195 -10.48 18.88 9.75
CA THR A 195 -11.61 18.78 10.69
C THR A 195 -11.15 18.79 12.16
N VAL A 196 -9.91 18.40 12.42
CA VAL A 196 -9.35 18.17 13.76
C VAL A 196 -8.29 19.22 14.14
N TYR A 197 -7.52 19.66 13.16
CA TYR A 197 -6.37 20.54 13.28
C TYR A 197 -6.49 21.69 12.26
N ASP A 198 -5.42 21.98 11.53
CA ASP A 198 -5.28 23.11 10.61
C ASP A 198 -4.37 22.75 9.40
N GLU A 199 -4.19 23.71 8.50
CA GLU A 199 -3.30 23.58 7.35
C GLU A 199 -1.82 23.38 7.75
N GLU A 200 -1.42 23.85 8.94
CA GLU A 200 -0.03 23.76 9.41
C GLU A 200 0.30 22.28 9.70
N VAL A 201 -0.58 21.56 10.38
CA VAL A 201 -0.48 20.11 10.56
C VAL A 201 -0.56 19.35 9.24
N MET A 202 -1.40 19.76 8.29
CA MET A 202 -1.50 19.10 6.98
C MET A 202 -0.23 19.26 6.14
N LYS A 203 0.36 20.46 6.09
CA LYS A 203 1.66 20.70 5.47
C LYS A 203 2.75 19.86 6.16
N GLY A 204 2.68 19.73 7.49
CA GLY A 204 3.56 18.87 8.27
C GLY A 204 3.48 17.38 7.89
N PHE A 205 2.27 16.82 7.72
CA PHE A 205 2.10 15.46 7.18
C PHE A 205 2.67 15.34 5.76
N THR A 206 2.45 16.35 4.92
CA THR A 206 2.94 16.37 3.53
C THR A 206 4.47 16.36 3.47
N GLU A 207 5.15 17.09 4.36
CA GLU A 207 6.61 17.05 4.48
C GLU A 207 7.08 15.66 4.95
N VAL A 208 6.46 15.08 5.99
CA VAL A 208 6.78 13.71 6.44
C VAL A 208 6.61 12.67 5.33
N PHE A 209 5.54 12.75 4.54
CA PHE A 209 5.30 11.85 3.40
C PHE A 209 6.37 11.99 2.32
N ASN A 210 6.89 13.20 2.09
CA ASN A 210 7.98 13.43 1.15
C ASN A 210 9.29 12.75 1.59
N TRP A 211 9.54 12.61 2.89
CA TRP A 211 10.77 11.99 3.40
C TRP A 211 10.69 10.46 3.60
N LEU A 212 9.55 9.81 3.33
CA LEU A 212 9.42 8.35 3.43
C LEU A 212 10.31 7.60 2.40
N PRO A 213 11.13 6.61 2.81
CA PRO A 213 11.92 5.76 1.91
C PRO A 213 11.09 5.09 0.81
N LEU A 214 11.72 4.81 -0.32
CA LEU A 214 11.04 4.23 -1.50
C LEU A 214 11.12 2.70 -1.54
N ALA A 215 12.12 2.11 -0.89
CA ALA A 215 12.37 0.68 -0.87
C ALA A 215 13.02 0.24 0.45
N HIS A 216 12.81 -1.03 0.82
CA HIS A 216 13.62 -1.73 1.81
C HIS A 216 14.14 -3.05 1.25
N VAL A 217 15.32 -3.50 1.71
CA VAL A 217 15.91 -4.78 1.31
C VAL A 217 16.16 -5.64 2.56
N LEU A 218 15.42 -6.74 2.68
CA LEU A 218 15.54 -7.68 3.79
C LEU A 218 16.63 -8.72 3.51
N ASN A 219 17.60 -8.85 4.44
CA ASN A 219 18.72 -9.80 4.43
C ASN A 219 19.41 -9.88 3.06
N ASN A 220 19.58 -8.74 2.39
CA ASN A 220 20.16 -8.60 1.04
C ASN A 220 19.52 -9.48 -0.05
N SER A 221 18.32 -10.01 0.18
CA SER A 221 17.70 -11.05 -0.64
C SER A 221 16.29 -10.69 -1.12
N VAL A 222 15.51 -9.95 -0.33
CA VAL A 222 14.12 -9.63 -0.66
C VAL A 222 13.93 -8.12 -0.76
N LEU A 223 13.57 -7.63 -1.94
CA LEU A 223 13.20 -6.23 -2.15
C LEU A 223 11.74 -6.02 -1.79
N ILE A 224 11.45 -4.96 -1.04
CA ILE A 224 10.10 -4.57 -0.62
C ILE A 224 9.84 -3.14 -1.07
N VAL A 225 8.88 -2.96 -1.98
CA VAL A 225 8.50 -1.67 -2.61
C VAL A 225 6.98 -1.55 -2.63
N HIS A 226 6.42 -0.34 -2.69
CA HIS A 226 4.96 -0.21 -2.72
C HIS A 226 4.35 -0.67 -4.08
N GLY A 227 4.75 0.01 -5.15
CA GLY A 227 4.37 -0.25 -6.54
C GLY A 227 5.09 -1.47 -7.09
N GLY A 228 6.15 -1.28 -7.87
CA GLY A 228 6.88 -2.39 -8.46
C GLY A 228 8.18 -1.97 -9.10
N ILE A 229 8.51 -2.61 -10.24
CA ILE A 229 9.73 -2.33 -10.99
C ILE A 229 9.49 -1.29 -12.12
N PHE A 230 10.57 -0.99 -12.81
CA PHE A 230 10.75 0.21 -13.62
C PHE A 230 10.48 -0.03 -15.11
N GLU A 231 10.16 1.04 -15.84
CA GLU A 231 10.14 1.03 -17.30
C GLU A 231 11.53 0.78 -17.90
N LYS A 232 12.56 1.35 -17.26
CA LYS A 232 13.94 1.29 -17.75
C LYS A 232 14.57 -0.06 -17.40
N ASP A 233 14.93 -0.81 -18.43
CA ASP A 233 15.72 -2.03 -18.30
C ASP A 233 17.06 -1.77 -17.60
N ASN A 234 17.54 -2.76 -16.86
CA ASN A 234 18.79 -2.72 -16.08
C ASN A 234 18.85 -1.66 -14.96
N THR A 235 17.73 -1.09 -14.53
CA THR A 235 17.67 -0.29 -13.29
C THR A 235 18.18 -1.12 -12.11
N THR A 236 19.04 -0.52 -11.29
CA THR A 236 19.67 -1.15 -10.12
C THR A 236 19.19 -0.56 -8.79
N LEU A 237 19.44 -1.25 -7.68
CA LEU A 237 19.22 -0.70 -6.33
C LEU A 237 19.98 0.64 -6.13
N ALA A 238 21.16 0.79 -6.73
CA ALA A 238 21.95 2.03 -6.66
C ALA A 238 21.29 3.20 -7.41
N ASP A 239 20.41 2.93 -8.39
CA ASP A 239 19.65 3.98 -9.08
C ASP A 239 18.44 4.43 -8.23
N ILE A 240 17.80 3.51 -7.51
CA ILE A 240 16.77 3.83 -6.50
C ILE A 240 17.38 4.67 -5.37
N LEU A 241 18.59 4.30 -4.91
CA LEU A 241 19.31 4.99 -3.85
C LEU A 241 19.53 6.48 -4.17
N ARG A 242 19.80 6.81 -5.44
CA ARG A 242 20.06 8.17 -5.94
C ARG A 242 18.81 9.01 -6.23
N VAL A 243 17.59 8.51 -6.00
CA VAL A 243 16.36 9.29 -6.23
C VAL A 243 16.21 10.39 -5.18
N GLU A 244 16.12 11.64 -5.59
CA GLU A 244 15.64 12.70 -4.70
C GLU A 244 14.14 12.48 -4.44
N ARG A 245 13.78 12.17 -3.19
CA ARG A 245 12.40 11.79 -2.82
C ARG A 245 11.58 12.90 -2.15
N TRP A 246 12.25 13.96 -1.69
CA TRP A 246 11.75 14.98 -0.75
C TRP A 246 10.70 15.97 -1.32
N PHE A 247 10.12 15.64 -2.47
CA PHE A 247 9.05 16.40 -3.13
C PHE A 247 7.88 15.48 -3.55
N GLN A 248 6.86 16.03 -4.21
CA GLN A 248 5.71 15.26 -4.68
C GLN A 248 6.10 14.30 -5.82
N PRO A 249 5.55 13.07 -5.88
CA PRO A 249 5.94 12.12 -6.92
C PRO A 249 5.66 12.67 -8.33
N PRO A 250 6.64 12.64 -9.26
CA PRO A 250 6.43 13.06 -10.65
C PRO A 250 5.52 12.06 -11.39
N ASP A 251 4.92 12.51 -12.51
CA ASP A 251 4.09 11.66 -13.37
C ASP A 251 4.86 10.56 -14.12
N THR A 252 6.20 10.65 -14.18
CA THR A 252 7.07 9.69 -14.89
C THR A 252 8.41 9.47 -14.17
N GLY A 253 9.17 8.46 -14.59
CA GLY A 253 10.50 8.16 -14.05
C GLY A 253 10.48 7.21 -12.84
N LEU A 254 11.65 6.97 -12.25
CA LEU A 254 11.88 5.92 -11.26
C LEU A 254 10.95 6.01 -10.03
N MET A 255 10.73 7.22 -9.52
CA MET A 255 9.83 7.48 -8.39
C MET A 255 8.36 7.25 -8.75
N CYS A 256 7.95 7.55 -9.98
CA CYS A 256 6.62 7.21 -10.46
C CYS A 256 6.44 5.69 -10.53
N ASP A 257 7.37 4.98 -11.16
CA ASP A 257 7.33 3.53 -11.35
C ASP A 257 7.33 2.77 -10.01
N ILE A 258 8.21 3.11 -9.07
CA ILE A 258 8.30 2.39 -7.80
C ILE A 258 7.06 2.53 -6.92
N LEU A 259 6.26 3.58 -7.14
CA LEU A 259 4.99 3.84 -6.45
C LEU A 259 3.76 3.35 -7.24
N HIS A 260 3.81 3.28 -8.57
CA HIS A 260 2.62 3.05 -9.42
C HIS A 260 2.74 1.88 -10.41
N SER A 261 3.86 1.17 -10.50
CA SER A 261 3.97 0.02 -11.41
C SER A 261 3.25 -1.22 -10.88
N ASP A 262 2.68 -2.00 -11.79
CA ASP A 262 1.90 -3.20 -11.48
C ASP A 262 2.36 -4.44 -12.27
N PRO A 263 2.42 -5.62 -11.63
CA PRO A 263 2.82 -6.84 -12.30
C PRO A 263 1.66 -7.41 -13.13
N ARG A 264 1.99 -8.16 -14.18
CA ARG A 264 1.02 -8.86 -15.04
C ARG A 264 1.55 -10.21 -15.53
N ASN A 265 0.63 -11.11 -15.88
CA ASN A 265 0.97 -12.43 -16.43
C ASN A 265 1.53 -12.41 -17.87
N ARG A 266 1.51 -11.26 -18.58
CA ARG A 266 2.12 -11.14 -19.92
C ARG A 266 3.55 -10.62 -19.81
N ARG A 267 4.46 -11.25 -20.55
CA ARG A 267 5.88 -10.88 -20.67
C ARG A 267 6.10 -9.44 -21.14
N GLY A 268 7.26 -8.88 -20.77
CA GLY A 268 7.70 -7.54 -21.15
C GLY A 268 6.97 -6.40 -20.44
N ILE A 269 7.44 -5.18 -20.68
CA ILE A 269 6.92 -3.92 -20.11
C ILE A 269 5.79 -3.34 -20.97
N SER A 270 4.90 -2.51 -20.42
CA SER A 270 3.84 -1.81 -21.15
C SER A 270 3.22 -0.64 -20.38
N LYS A 271 3.23 0.56 -20.97
CA LYS A 271 2.43 1.71 -20.53
C LYS A 271 0.95 1.67 -20.93
N LYS A 272 0.53 0.74 -21.80
CA LYS A 272 -0.84 0.74 -22.36
C LYS A 272 -1.91 0.71 -21.25
N GLY A 273 -2.74 1.74 -21.21
CA GLY A 273 -3.83 1.88 -20.24
C GLY A 273 -3.41 2.35 -18.85
N ARG A 274 -2.17 2.81 -18.65
CA ARG A 274 -1.72 3.48 -17.42
C ARG A 274 -1.49 4.97 -17.66
N GLN A 275 -1.78 5.77 -16.64
CA GLN A 275 -1.38 7.18 -16.57
C GLN A 275 -0.02 7.32 -15.87
N ARG A 276 0.18 6.57 -14.77
CA ARG A 276 1.42 6.49 -13.99
C ARG A 276 1.92 5.04 -13.87
N GLY A 277 3.25 4.88 -13.81
CA GLY A 277 3.94 3.59 -13.75
C GLY A 277 3.75 2.71 -14.99
N VAL A 278 4.27 1.48 -14.93
CA VAL A 278 4.17 0.49 -16.02
C VAL A 278 3.53 -0.83 -15.60
N TRP A 279 2.95 -1.54 -16.57
CA TRP A 279 2.70 -2.97 -16.43
C TRP A 279 3.99 -3.75 -16.70
N PHE A 280 4.42 -4.62 -15.80
CA PHE A 280 5.64 -5.42 -15.97
C PHE A 280 5.39 -6.93 -15.94
N GLY A 281 6.11 -7.67 -16.80
CA GLY A 281 5.99 -9.11 -16.93
C GLY A 281 6.85 -9.90 -15.94
N PRO A 282 6.63 -11.23 -15.81
CA PRO A 282 7.42 -12.09 -14.93
C PRO A 282 8.89 -12.20 -15.36
N ASP A 283 9.18 -12.01 -16.64
CA ASP A 283 10.55 -11.97 -17.18
C ASP A 283 11.30 -10.68 -16.80
N CYS A 284 10.61 -9.54 -16.79
CA CYS A 284 11.15 -8.28 -16.26
C CYS A 284 11.49 -8.41 -14.76
N THR A 285 10.61 -9.01 -13.97
CA THR A 285 10.85 -9.30 -12.55
C THR A 285 12.06 -10.21 -12.36
N HIS A 286 12.12 -11.32 -13.10
CA HIS A 286 13.24 -12.27 -13.01
C HIS A 286 14.58 -11.62 -13.38
N HIS A 287 14.61 -10.82 -14.46
CA HIS A 287 15.79 -10.10 -14.89
C HIS A 287 16.26 -9.08 -13.85
N PHE A 288 15.34 -8.26 -13.33
CA PHE A 288 15.64 -7.29 -12.28
C PHE A 288 16.19 -7.96 -11.01
N CYS A 289 15.54 -9.04 -10.54
CA CYS A 289 16.00 -9.79 -9.38
C CYS A 289 17.42 -10.33 -9.59
N ARG A 290 17.66 -10.99 -10.73
CA ARG A 290 18.97 -11.56 -11.08
C ARG A 290 20.06 -10.49 -11.18
N ALA A 291 19.77 -9.35 -11.78
CA ALA A 291 20.73 -8.25 -11.93
C ALA A 291 21.14 -7.63 -10.58
N ASN A 292 20.23 -7.63 -9.60
CA ASN A 292 20.45 -7.06 -8.27
C ASN A 292 20.76 -8.11 -7.19
N CYS A 293 21.03 -9.37 -7.56
CA CYS A 293 21.26 -10.49 -6.64
C CYS A 293 20.11 -10.76 -5.64
N LEU A 294 18.88 -10.42 -6.01
CA LEU A 294 17.67 -10.63 -5.21
C LEU A 294 16.99 -11.97 -5.54
N ASP A 295 16.27 -12.49 -4.56
CA ASP A 295 15.47 -13.70 -4.64
C ASP A 295 14.06 -13.45 -5.16
N TYR A 296 13.37 -12.42 -4.65
CA TYR A 296 12.03 -12.01 -5.06
C TYR A 296 11.70 -10.59 -4.56
N ILE A 297 10.57 -10.07 -5.06
CA ILE A 297 10.00 -8.77 -4.71
C ILE A 297 8.69 -8.96 -3.94
N VAL A 298 8.49 -8.17 -2.89
CA VAL A 298 7.21 -7.99 -2.19
C VAL A 298 6.66 -6.60 -2.49
N ARG A 299 5.36 -6.51 -2.74
CA ARG A 299 4.67 -5.28 -3.14
C ARG A 299 3.22 -5.18 -2.64
N SER A 300 2.60 -4.01 -2.81
CA SER A 300 1.23 -3.73 -2.32
C SER A 300 0.35 -3.09 -3.40
N HIS A 301 -0.17 -1.85 -3.25
CA HIS A 301 -0.93 -1.01 -4.21
C HIS A 301 -2.27 -1.57 -4.73
N GLN A 302 -2.27 -2.80 -5.23
CA GLN A 302 -3.43 -3.48 -5.78
C GLN A 302 -4.15 -4.27 -4.70
N MET A 303 -5.45 -4.47 -4.89
CA MET A 303 -6.24 -5.49 -4.21
C MET A 303 -6.26 -6.73 -5.12
N PRO A 304 -5.37 -7.72 -4.95
CA PRO A 304 -5.18 -8.76 -5.96
C PRO A 304 -6.34 -9.77 -6.03
N ASN A 305 -7.01 -10.01 -4.90
CA ASN A 305 -8.21 -10.83 -4.77
C ASN A 305 -8.82 -10.60 -3.37
N LEU A 306 -9.97 -11.23 -3.09
CA LEU A 306 -10.66 -11.17 -1.79
C LEU A 306 -9.81 -11.66 -0.60
N MET A 307 -8.76 -12.45 -0.83
CA MET A 307 -7.87 -12.92 0.23
C MET A 307 -6.81 -11.89 0.63
N GLY A 308 -6.64 -10.80 -0.15
CA GLY A 308 -5.67 -9.74 0.11
C GLY A 308 -4.22 -10.11 -0.21
N TYR A 309 -3.97 -11.16 -0.99
CA TYR A 309 -2.61 -11.48 -1.47
C TYR A 309 -2.61 -12.28 -2.78
N GLU A 310 -1.53 -12.16 -3.55
CA GLU A 310 -1.27 -13.01 -4.71
C GLU A 310 0.23 -13.23 -4.89
N ALA A 311 0.64 -14.45 -5.23
CA ALA A 311 2.00 -14.74 -5.67
C ALA A 311 1.95 -15.00 -7.18
N GLN A 312 2.45 -14.05 -7.97
CA GLN A 312 2.39 -14.14 -9.43
C GLN A 312 3.43 -15.12 -10.00
N THR A 313 3.31 -15.41 -11.30
CA THR A 313 3.98 -16.55 -11.97
C THR A 313 5.47 -16.68 -11.62
N TYR A 314 5.89 -17.88 -11.22
CA TYR A 314 7.21 -18.24 -10.67
C TYR A 314 7.61 -17.62 -9.31
N ARG A 315 6.70 -16.94 -8.61
CA ARG A 315 6.86 -16.42 -7.23
C ARG A 315 7.95 -15.37 -7.01
N TYR A 316 8.50 -14.79 -8.08
CA TYR A 316 9.43 -13.64 -7.99
C TYR A 316 8.74 -12.32 -7.61
N CYS A 317 7.41 -12.25 -7.61
CA CYS A 317 6.62 -11.08 -7.21
C CYS A 317 5.43 -11.53 -6.34
N ILE A 318 5.29 -10.92 -5.15
CA ILE A 318 4.25 -11.20 -4.17
C ILE A 318 3.52 -9.90 -3.85
N THR A 319 2.22 -9.85 -4.10
CA THR A 319 1.34 -8.75 -3.71
C THR A 319 0.69 -9.04 -2.36
N VAL A 320 0.71 -8.08 -1.43
CA VAL A 320 -0.01 -8.11 -0.14
C VAL A 320 -0.80 -6.81 0.08
N ASN A 321 -2.04 -6.95 0.52
CA ASN A 321 -2.97 -5.86 0.79
C ASN A 321 -3.71 -6.08 2.12
N SER A 322 -3.51 -5.15 3.06
CA SER A 322 -3.95 -5.26 4.45
C SER A 322 -5.29 -4.58 4.75
N SER A 323 -5.88 -3.87 3.78
CA SER A 323 -7.19 -3.23 3.89
C SER A 323 -8.35 -4.18 3.51
N SER A 324 -8.01 -5.30 2.87
CA SER A 324 -8.90 -6.46 2.64
C SER A 324 -9.64 -6.91 3.92
N GLN A 325 -10.85 -7.49 3.79
CA GLN A 325 -11.72 -7.87 4.91
C GLN A 325 -11.05 -8.72 6.02
N HIS A 326 -9.96 -9.41 5.69
CA HIS A 326 -9.28 -10.36 6.56
C HIS A 326 -8.00 -9.81 7.22
N ALA A 327 -7.70 -8.52 7.02
CA ALA A 327 -6.52 -7.85 7.58
C ALA A 327 -5.21 -8.61 7.26
N THR A 328 -5.04 -8.98 5.98
CA THR A 328 -3.97 -9.88 5.52
C THR A 328 -2.58 -9.24 5.62
N TYR A 329 -1.58 -10.01 6.05
CA TYR A 329 -0.17 -9.58 6.13
C TYR A 329 0.79 -10.74 5.84
N LEU A 330 2.05 -10.44 5.53
CA LEU A 330 3.10 -11.45 5.36
C LEU A 330 3.99 -11.54 6.60
N LYS A 331 4.53 -12.73 6.86
CA LYS A 331 5.73 -12.91 7.68
C LYS A 331 6.84 -13.53 6.84
N ILE A 332 8.02 -12.93 6.90
CA ILE A 332 9.23 -13.40 6.22
C ILE A 332 10.30 -13.67 7.29
N PRO A 333 10.58 -14.94 7.63
CA PRO A 333 11.68 -15.29 8.53
C PRO A 333 13.05 -14.88 7.97
N GLY A 334 14.05 -14.72 8.82
CA GLY A 334 15.41 -14.34 8.40
C GLY A 334 16.11 -15.32 7.44
N GLU A 335 15.62 -16.56 7.30
CA GLU A 335 16.08 -17.47 6.24
C GLU A 335 15.66 -17.05 4.81
N THR A 336 14.61 -16.22 4.68
CA THR A 336 13.97 -15.74 3.43
C THR A 336 13.48 -16.80 2.42
N THR A 337 13.86 -18.08 2.58
CA THR A 337 13.48 -19.22 1.73
C THR A 337 11.99 -19.61 1.82
N THR A 338 11.30 -19.15 2.87
CA THR A 338 9.86 -19.32 3.05
C THR A 338 9.22 -18.01 3.48
N TYR A 339 7.93 -17.84 3.18
CA TYR A 339 7.10 -16.77 3.73
C TYR A 339 5.75 -17.32 4.14
N TYR A 340 5.09 -16.66 5.09
CA TYR A 340 3.81 -17.08 5.63
C TYR A 340 2.81 -15.97 5.35
N VAL A 341 1.69 -16.32 4.71
CA VAL A 341 0.57 -15.41 4.55
C VAL A 341 -0.37 -15.61 5.72
N LYS A 342 -0.58 -14.55 6.50
CA LYS A 342 -1.59 -14.51 7.55
C LYS A 342 -2.83 -13.82 7.00
N HIS A 343 -3.95 -14.53 7.02
CA HIS A 343 -5.23 -14.08 6.48
C HIS A 343 -6.30 -14.40 7.54
N GLY A 344 -6.71 -13.38 8.29
CA GLY A 344 -7.48 -13.56 9.53
C GLY A 344 -6.81 -14.60 10.45
N ARG A 345 -7.55 -15.63 10.84
CA ARG A 345 -7.02 -16.72 11.68
C ARG A 345 -6.21 -17.79 10.93
N LYS A 346 -6.17 -17.76 9.60
CA LYS A 346 -5.46 -18.76 8.78
C LYS A 346 -4.00 -18.33 8.54
N GLU A 347 -3.12 -19.31 8.51
CA GLU A 347 -1.74 -19.16 8.08
C GLU A 347 -1.44 -20.14 6.94
N THR A 348 -0.92 -19.62 5.83
CA THR A 348 -0.47 -20.42 4.70
C THR A 348 1.04 -20.29 4.59
N LYS A 349 1.77 -21.37 4.84
CA LYS A 349 3.22 -21.43 4.55
C LYS A 349 3.44 -21.55 3.05
N ILE A 350 4.24 -20.66 2.48
CA ILE A 350 4.56 -20.60 1.06
C ILE A 350 6.08 -20.74 0.89
N PRO A 351 6.58 -21.91 0.42
CA PRO A 351 7.99 -22.08 0.11
C PRO A 351 8.35 -21.43 -1.23
N LYS A 352 9.54 -20.82 -1.32
CA LYS A 352 10.09 -20.21 -2.54
C LYS A 352 10.01 -21.12 -3.77
N ASN A 353 10.35 -22.41 -3.61
CA ASN A 353 10.61 -23.32 -4.73
C ASN A 353 9.45 -24.24 -5.18
N CYS A 354 8.21 -24.13 -4.65
CA CYS A 354 7.13 -25.03 -5.10
C CYS A 354 6.45 -24.55 -6.39
N SER A 355 6.96 -25.05 -7.52
CA SER A 355 6.31 -25.02 -8.85
C SER A 355 4.88 -25.59 -8.84
N CYS A 356 4.57 -26.45 -7.85
CA CYS A 356 3.30 -27.13 -7.67
C CYS A 356 2.05 -26.22 -7.62
N TRP A 357 2.18 -25.01 -7.09
CA TRP A 357 1.02 -24.17 -6.73
C TRP A 357 0.42 -23.40 -7.91
N ILE A 358 1.10 -23.37 -9.05
CA ILE A 358 0.65 -22.71 -10.29
C ILE A 358 -0.63 -23.36 -10.86
N MET A 359 -0.93 -24.60 -10.44
CA MET A 359 -2.00 -25.43 -11.02
C MET A 359 -3.30 -25.50 -10.20
N CYS A 360 -3.28 -25.29 -8.88
CA CYS A 360 -4.49 -25.43 -8.05
C CYS A 360 -5.47 -24.26 -8.24
N ASN A 361 -5.05 -23.02 -7.95
CA ASN A 361 -5.96 -21.86 -8.04
C ASN A 361 -6.37 -21.50 -9.48
N CYS A 362 -5.62 -21.94 -10.50
CA CYS A 362 -5.99 -21.76 -11.90
C CYS A 362 -6.94 -22.85 -12.45
N ARG A 363 -7.15 -23.96 -11.73
CA ARG A 363 -8.10 -25.01 -12.13
C ARG A 363 -9.42 -24.92 -11.39
N GLU A 364 -9.42 -24.59 -10.09
CA GLU A 364 -10.67 -24.58 -9.30
C GLU A 364 -11.63 -23.41 -9.65
N ASN A 365 -11.14 -22.30 -10.21
CA ASN A 365 -11.99 -21.17 -10.63
C ASN A 365 -12.42 -21.20 -12.10
N LYS A 366 -11.71 -21.89 -12.99
CA LYS A 366 -11.98 -21.84 -14.44
C LYS A 366 -13.25 -22.55 -14.90
N GLU A 367 -13.88 -23.35 -14.05
CA GLU A 367 -15.16 -24.02 -14.34
C GLU A 367 -16.37 -23.34 -13.65
N LYS A 368 -16.20 -22.13 -13.07
CA LYS A 368 -17.29 -21.40 -12.38
C LYS A 368 -17.39 -19.89 -12.63
N GLU A 369 -16.46 -19.27 -13.37
CA GLU A 369 -16.44 -17.81 -13.56
C GLU A 369 -17.27 -17.27 -14.74
N ASP A 370 -17.94 -18.11 -15.53
CA ASP A 370 -18.60 -17.69 -16.80
C ASP A 370 -20.13 -17.46 -16.74
N ASP A 371 -20.78 -17.58 -15.56
CA ASP A 371 -22.26 -17.39 -15.43
C ASP A 371 -22.72 -16.45 -14.29
N THR A 372 -21.87 -16.04 -13.35
CA THR A 372 -22.28 -15.25 -12.16
C THR A 372 -21.97 -13.75 -12.21
N LEU A 373 -21.31 -13.27 -13.27
CA LEU A 373 -20.91 -11.86 -13.43
C LEU A 373 -22.06 -10.90 -13.80
N ASN A 374 -23.29 -11.39 -14.01
CA ASN A 374 -24.45 -10.58 -14.40
C ASN A 374 -25.48 -10.29 -13.29
N GLU A 375 -25.40 -10.90 -12.10
CA GLU A 375 -26.38 -10.66 -11.02
C GLU A 375 -25.94 -9.60 -9.97
N TYR A 376 -24.65 -9.36 -9.79
CA TYR A 376 -24.15 -8.43 -8.76
C TYR A 376 -24.19 -6.95 -9.15
N ALA A 377 -24.68 -6.61 -10.35
CA ALA A 377 -24.83 -5.22 -10.81
C ALA A 377 -26.08 -4.51 -10.26
N THR A 378 -26.92 -5.16 -9.45
CA THR A 378 -28.19 -4.57 -8.95
C THR A 378 -28.42 -4.73 -7.44
N LEU A 379 -27.37 -4.53 -6.63
CA LEU A 379 -27.57 -4.22 -5.21
C LEU A 379 -27.70 -2.71 -5.03
N LYS A 380 -28.94 -2.24 -4.83
CA LYS A 380 -29.18 -0.91 -4.29
C LYS A 380 -28.47 -0.77 -2.94
N LEU A 381 -27.82 0.37 -2.71
CA LEU A 381 -27.56 0.81 -1.34
C LEU A 381 -28.91 1.11 -0.68
N ASP A 382 -29.43 0.14 0.08
CA ASP A 382 -30.45 0.45 1.08
C ASP A 382 -29.77 1.23 2.21
N LEU A 383 -30.00 2.55 2.19
CA LEU A 383 -29.56 3.47 3.23
C LEU A 383 -30.18 3.03 4.57
N LEU A 384 -29.34 2.60 5.50
CA LEU A 384 -29.76 2.40 6.89
C LEU A 384 -30.31 3.73 7.44
N PRO A 385 -31.50 3.74 8.07
CA PRO A 385 -32.11 4.99 8.51
C PRO A 385 -31.29 5.64 9.62
N VAL A 386 -31.01 6.93 9.45
CA VAL A 386 -30.39 7.79 10.47
C VAL A 386 -31.29 7.82 11.71
N PRO A 387 -30.77 7.56 12.93
CA PRO A 387 -31.55 7.75 14.15
C PRO A 387 -31.94 9.22 14.32
N SER A 388 -33.24 9.51 14.34
CA SER A 388 -33.75 10.87 14.58
C SER A 388 -33.45 11.34 16.01
N GLU A 389 -33.03 12.60 16.15
CA GLU A 389 -32.76 13.24 17.44
C GLU A 389 -33.93 13.12 18.44
N PRO A 390 -33.67 12.94 19.74
CA PRO A 390 -34.70 12.99 20.76
C PRO A 390 -35.15 14.44 21.00
N SER A 391 -36.33 14.80 20.49
CA SER A 391 -36.91 16.13 20.72
C SER A 391 -37.28 16.34 22.19
N MET A 392 -36.96 17.53 22.72
CA MET A 392 -37.34 17.92 24.08
C MET A 392 -38.86 17.93 24.22
N LYS A 393 -39.39 17.12 25.14
CA LYS A 393 -40.79 17.25 25.59
C LYS A 393 -40.90 18.37 26.61
N SER A 394 -41.37 19.54 26.18
CA SER A 394 -41.95 20.53 27.09
C SER A 394 -43.23 19.97 27.73
N LEU A 395 -43.35 20.07 29.05
CA LEU A 395 -44.60 19.76 29.74
C LEU A 395 -45.62 20.88 29.53
N SER A 396 -46.86 20.54 29.18
CA SER A 396 -48.03 21.39 29.43
C SER A 396 -49.31 20.56 29.63
N ILE A 397 -50.18 21.10 30.47
CA ILE A 397 -51.34 20.45 31.11
C ILE A 397 -52.58 20.56 30.18
N PRO A 398 -53.52 19.59 30.17
CA PRO A 398 -54.68 19.65 29.29
C PRO A 398 -55.83 20.53 29.82
N SER A 399 -56.47 21.31 28.94
CA SER A 399 -57.81 21.88 29.18
C SER A 399 -58.67 21.99 27.92
N SER A 400 -59.77 21.24 27.93
CA SER A 400 -61.08 21.44 27.28
C SER A 400 -61.30 22.48 26.17
N SER A 401 -61.80 21.97 25.03
CA SER A 401 -62.95 22.48 24.24
C SER A 401 -62.97 23.91 23.65
N ARG A 402 -63.10 24.01 22.31
CA ARG A 402 -64.39 24.32 21.62
C ARG A 402 -64.23 24.38 20.09
N SER A 403 -65.37 24.25 19.41
CA SER A 403 -65.59 24.41 17.96
C SER A 403 -65.37 25.84 17.44
N ILE A 404 -65.08 26.00 16.13
CA ILE A 404 -65.70 27.01 15.23
C ILE A 404 -65.40 26.65 13.75
N THR A 405 -66.19 27.21 12.82
CA THR A 405 -66.25 26.85 11.38
C THR A 405 -65.86 28.02 10.45
N LYS A 406 -65.59 27.72 9.17
CA LYS A 406 -65.46 28.66 8.01
C LYS A 406 -64.16 29.52 8.03
N SER A 407 -63.65 30.12 6.94
CA SER A 407 -64.22 30.46 5.62
C SER A 407 -63.18 30.58 4.48
N LYS A 408 -63.67 30.72 3.24
CA LYS A 408 -62.99 30.93 1.94
C LYS A 408 -62.18 32.23 1.79
N SER A 409 -61.14 32.19 0.95
CA SER A 409 -60.75 33.15 -0.13
C SER A 409 -59.52 32.57 -0.87
N GLY A 410 -59.10 32.93 -2.10
CA GLY A 410 -59.61 33.82 -3.16
C GLY A 410 -58.80 33.62 -4.47
N ASN A 411 -59.32 34.05 -5.63
CA ASN A 411 -58.75 33.82 -6.99
C ASN A 411 -57.50 34.67 -7.32
N LEU A 412 -56.62 34.24 -8.26
CA LEU A 412 -56.57 34.71 -9.67
C LEU A 412 -55.36 34.18 -10.53
N ASN A 413 -55.68 33.39 -11.57
CA ASN A 413 -55.31 33.51 -13.01
C ASN A 413 -53.87 33.61 -13.60
N LYS A 414 -53.73 32.89 -14.76
CA LYS A 414 -52.91 33.12 -15.99
C LYS A 414 -51.40 32.75 -15.99
N VAL A 415 -50.79 32.25 -17.09
CA VAL A 415 -51.28 31.55 -18.32
C VAL A 415 -50.09 30.92 -19.10
N ASN A 416 -50.27 29.75 -19.74
CA ASN A 416 -49.52 29.11 -20.87
C ASN A 416 -47.97 29.00 -20.81
N SER A 417 -47.24 28.08 -21.45
CA SER A 417 -47.49 26.98 -22.41
C SER A 417 -46.42 25.86 -22.15
N SER A 418 -46.23 24.75 -22.88
CA SER A 418 -46.82 24.16 -24.11
C SER A 418 -46.70 22.61 -24.03
N ALA A 419 -46.96 21.87 -25.12
CA ALA A 419 -46.71 20.43 -25.21
C ALA A 419 -46.52 19.92 -26.66
N SER A 420 -45.65 18.93 -26.86
CA SER A 420 -45.51 17.99 -28.01
C SER A 420 -44.13 17.30 -27.93
N GLN A 421 -43.81 16.14 -28.49
CA GLN A 421 -44.51 15.01 -29.15
C GLN A 421 -43.55 13.79 -29.11
N GLY A 422 -44.01 12.55 -29.33
CA GLY A 422 -43.08 11.42 -29.56
C GLY A 422 -43.68 10.02 -29.45
N LYS A 423 -44.08 9.40 -30.57
CA LYS A 423 -44.62 8.04 -30.62
C LYS A 423 -43.51 6.98 -30.72
N ARG A 424 -43.67 5.83 -30.05
CA ARG A 424 -42.89 4.60 -30.30
C ARG A 424 -43.41 3.87 -31.54
N SER A 425 -42.51 3.33 -32.37
CA SER A 425 -42.82 2.33 -33.41
C SER A 425 -41.81 1.17 -33.37
N LYS A 426 -42.21 0.01 -33.88
CA LYS A 426 -41.46 -1.25 -33.83
C LYS A 426 -40.52 -1.40 -35.02
N SER A 427 -39.41 -2.12 -34.85
CA SER A 427 -38.83 -2.92 -35.94
C SER A 427 -38.08 -4.15 -35.42
N PHE A 428 -38.31 -5.29 -36.07
CA PHE A 428 -37.56 -6.55 -35.89
C PHE A 428 -36.25 -6.50 -36.68
N LYS A 429 -35.19 -7.16 -36.19
CA LYS A 429 -34.17 -7.79 -37.04
C LYS A 429 -33.61 -9.06 -36.37
N LYS A 430 -33.08 -9.98 -37.18
CA LYS A 430 -33.01 -11.43 -36.92
C LYS A 430 -31.69 -11.99 -37.45
N CYS A 431 -30.84 -12.53 -36.57
CA CYS A 431 -29.70 -13.42 -36.88
C CYS A 431 -29.65 -14.48 -35.76
N ARG A 432 -30.08 -15.72 -35.97
CA ARG A 432 -29.39 -16.85 -36.66
C ARG A 432 -28.09 -17.29 -35.97
N SER A 433 -28.20 -18.46 -35.34
CA SER A 433 -27.13 -19.33 -34.87
C SER A 433 -26.39 -20.01 -36.03
N HIS A 434 -25.14 -20.43 -35.77
CA HIS A 434 -24.51 -21.55 -36.44
C HIS A 434 -23.42 -22.16 -35.54
N GLU A 435 -23.61 -23.43 -35.16
CA GLU A 435 -22.53 -24.31 -34.71
C GLU A 435 -21.91 -25.02 -35.92
N SER A 436 -20.59 -25.21 -35.94
CA SER A 436 -19.96 -26.32 -36.66
C SER A 436 -18.50 -26.58 -36.22
N SER A 437 -18.32 -27.67 -35.47
CA SER A 437 -17.27 -28.69 -35.62
C SER A 437 -15.81 -28.34 -35.95
N ARG A 438 -14.93 -28.63 -34.97
CA ARG A 438 -13.60 -29.30 -35.03
C ARG A 438 -12.94 -29.51 -36.42
N SER A 439 -11.65 -29.15 -36.55
CA SER A 439 -10.53 -30.14 -36.57
C SER A 439 -9.12 -29.54 -36.79
N ILE A 440 -8.15 -30.03 -36.00
CA ILE A 440 -6.75 -30.37 -36.36
C ILE A 440 -5.91 -29.36 -37.17
N LEU A 441 -4.94 -28.72 -36.50
CA LEU A 441 -3.53 -28.79 -36.91
C LEU A 441 -2.61 -28.54 -35.69
N CYS A 442 -1.95 -29.60 -35.20
CA CYS A 442 -0.85 -29.52 -34.24
C CYS A 442 0.29 -30.37 -34.79
N THR A 443 1.32 -29.71 -35.31
CA THR A 443 2.55 -30.34 -35.81
C THR A 443 3.74 -29.49 -35.42
N GLU A 444 4.72 -30.14 -34.80
CA GLU A 444 6.13 -29.72 -34.75
C GLU A 444 6.46 -28.42 -34.00
N ILE A 445 6.87 -28.57 -32.73
CA ILE A 445 8.22 -28.26 -32.20
C ILE A 445 8.29 -28.93 -30.81
N ASP A 446 8.89 -30.12 -30.74
CA ASP A 446 9.36 -30.72 -29.47
C ASP A 446 10.26 -31.96 -29.73
N ARG A 447 11.43 -31.72 -30.34
CA ARG A 447 12.47 -32.75 -30.57
C ARG A 447 13.90 -32.21 -30.51
N GLU A 448 14.24 -31.38 -29.52
CA GLU A 448 15.65 -31.05 -29.28
C GLU A 448 16.00 -30.70 -27.82
N ALA A 449 15.61 -31.58 -26.88
CA ALA A 449 15.98 -31.44 -25.46
C ALA A 449 16.25 -32.79 -24.76
N ASN A 450 16.90 -33.74 -25.45
CA ASN A 450 17.28 -35.02 -24.82
C ASN A 450 18.51 -35.68 -25.49
N LYS A 451 19.69 -35.04 -25.36
CA LYS A 451 20.97 -35.61 -25.82
C LYS A 451 22.23 -34.92 -25.29
N SER A 452 22.45 -34.89 -23.96
CA SER A 452 23.79 -34.89 -23.35
C SER A 452 23.75 -34.82 -21.83
N THR A 453 24.00 -35.96 -21.15
CA THR A 453 24.89 -36.10 -19.97
C THR A 453 24.70 -37.48 -19.34
N SER A 454 25.47 -38.46 -19.82
CA SER A 454 25.65 -39.73 -19.14
C SER A 454 27.10 -40.16 -19.29
N PHE A 455 27.97 -39.80 -18.35
CA PHE A 455 29.24 -40.50 -18.11
C PHE A 455 29.80 -40.21 -16.71
N HIS A 456 30.27 -41.28 -16.06
CA HIS A 456 31.09 -41.34 -14.84
C HIS A 456 30.55 -40.80 -13.51
N LEU A 457 30.08 -41.72 -12.65
CA LEU A 457 30.71 -42.00 -11.34
C LEU A 457 30.13 -43.28 -10.69
N VAL A 458 30.73 -44.45 -10.97
CA VAL A 458 30.52 -45.69 -10.20
C VAL A 458 31.85 -46.46 -10.10
N ARG A 459 32.49 -46.39 -8.93
CA ARG A 459 33.47 -47.31 -8.31
C ARG A 459 34.15 -46.55 -7.15
N ALA A 460 34.44 -47.15 -6.00
CA ALA A 460 34.06 -48.46 -5.48
C ALA A 460 34.12 -48.42 -3.94
N ALA A 461 33.32 -49.24 -3.27
CA ALA A 461 33.50 -49.53 -1.85
C ALA A 461 33.22 -51.01 -1.61
N GLN A 462 34.27 -51.80 -1.27
CA GLN A 462 34.24 -52.79 -0.18
C GLN A 462 35.52 -53.68 -0.11
N SER A 463 36.02 -53.81 1.13
CA SER A 463 36.56 -55.04 1.75
C SER A 463 38.05 -55.41 1.68
N SER A 464 38.44 -56.24 2.67
CA SER A 464 39.77 -56.75 3.10
C SER A 464 40.70 -55.70 3.72
N ARG A 465 41.09 -55.75 5.01
CA ARG A 465 41.62 -56.79 5.95
C ARG A 465 43.14 -56.97 5.86
N SER A 466 43.82 -56.83 7.02
CA SER A 466 45.21 -57.22 7.36
C SER A 466 46.32 -56.63 6.45
N ALA A 467 47.45 -56.15 6.98
CA ALA A 467 48.10 -56.40 8.27
C ALA A 467 48.78 -55.13 8.81
#